data_AF-A0A535ILA7-F1
#
_entry.id   AF-A0A535ILA7-F1
#
_cell.length_a   1.000
_cell.length_b   1.000
_cell.length_c   1.000
_cell.angle_alpha   90.00
_cell.angle_beta   90.00
_cell.angle_gamma   90.00
#
_symmetry.space_group_name_H-M   'P 1'
#
loop_
_entity.id
_entity.type
_entity.pdbx_description
1 polymer ?
#
loop_
_entity_poly.entity_id
_entity_poly.type
_entity_poly.pdbx_seq_one_letter_code
_entity_poly.pdbx_strand_id
1 'polypeptide(L)'
;MRRISGLAPITTFFILFAMLLTACGGTSSGGGGTTSSPSSGAKAKVALVTDIGGLNDRSFNQLAYGGYTQAQKQYGFTPKVIQTQSQND
;
A
#
# COMPACT_ATOMS: atom_id res chain seq x y z
N MET A 1 1.05 50.95 15.44
CA MET A 1 1.20 49.48 15.41
C MET A 1 -0.19 48.85 15.39
N ARG A 2 -0.64 48.33 14.24
CA ARG A 2 -2.01 47.83 14.06
C ARG A 2 -2.22 46.56 14.87
N ARG A 3 -3.36 46.48 15.56
CA ARG A 3 -3.79 45.41 16.48
C ARG A 3 -4.05 44.12 15.68
N ILE A 4 -3.01 43.34 15.40
CA ILE A 4 -3.10 42.05 14.70
C ILE A 4 -3.59 40.90 15.62
N SER A 5 -3.81 41.19 16.90
CA SER A 5 -4.05 40.21 17.97
C SER A 5 -5.42 39.50 17.90
N GLY A 6 -6.39 40.04 17.16
CA GLY A 6 -7.75 39.45 17.06
C GLY A 6 -7.91 38.39 15.98
N LEU A 7 -7.09 38.43 14.92
CA LEU A 7 -7.13 37.45 13.82
C LEU A 7 -6.11 36.32 13.98
N ALA A 8 -5.11 36.51 14.86
CA ALA A 8 -4.06 35.54 15.14
C ALA A 8 -4.55 34.14 15.61
N PRO A 9 -5.60 33.99 16.45
CA PRO A 9 -6.04 32.65 16.86
C PRO A 9 -6.76 31.91 15.72
N ILE A 10 -7.49 32.64 14.88
CA ILE A 10 -8.26 32.07 13.76
C ILE A 10 -7.30 31.59 12.66
N THR A 11 -6.27 32.37 12.33
CA THR A 11 -5.26 31.98 11.34
C THR A 11 -4.45 30.77 11.82
N THR A 12 -4.12 30.71 13.11
CA THR A 12 -3.39 29.57 13.69
C THR A 12 -4.23 28.29 13.63
N PHE A 13 -5.51 28.35 13.98
CA PHE A 13 -6.41 27.20 13.88
C PHE A 13 -6.58 26.72 12.43
N PHE A 14 -6.72 27.63 11.48
CA PHE A 14 -6.88 27.30 10.06
C PHE A 14 -5.61 26.65 9.48
N ILE A 15 -4.42 27.11 9.87
CA ILE A 15 -3.14 26.49 9.48
C ILE A 15 -3.04 25.07 10.05
N LEU A 16 -3.39 24.89 11.32
CA LEU A 16 -3.35 23.59 11.97
C LEU A 16 -4.32 22.60 11.31
N PHE A 17 -5.55 23.04 11.01
CA PHE A 17 -6.55 22.24 10.32
C PHE A 17 -6.13 21.87 8.89
N ALA A 18 -5.51 22.80 8.15
CA ALA A 18 -4.98 22.53 6.82
C ALA A 18 -3.87 21.46 6.82
N MET A 19 -3.04 21.40 7.87
CA MET A 19 -2.02 20.34 8.02
C MET A 19 -2.62 18.95 8.29
N LEU A 20 -3.81 18.85 8.90
CA LEU A 20 -4.48 17.56 9.08
C LEU A 20 -5.03 16.97 7.76
N LEU A 21 -5.38 17.82 6.78
CA LEU A 21 -5.93 17.36 5.49
C LEU A 21 -4.85 16.77 4.56
N THR A 22 -3.57 17.14 4.71
CA THR A 22 -2.49 16.59 3.87
C THR A 22 -2.12 15.15 4.22
N ALA A 23 -2.55 14.64 5.37
CA ALA A 23 -2.35 13.24 5.77
C ALA A 23 -3.25 12.25 5.01
N CYS A 24 -4.37 12.71 4.45
CA CYS A 24 -5.28 11.88 3.62
C CYS A 24 -5.07 12.10 2.11
N GLY A 25 -4.27 13.11 1.73
CA GLY A 25 -3.92 13.45 0.34
C GLY A 25 -2.63 12.79 -0.16
N GLY A 26 -2.07 11.86 0.61
CA GLY A 26 -0.94 11.00 0.23
C GLY A 26 -1.34 9.81 -0.64
N THR A 27 -2.46 9.88 -1.38
CA THR A 27 -2.47 9.22 -2.68
C THR A 27 -1.71 10.15 -3.60
N SER A 28 -0.42 9.86 -3.79
CA SER A 28 0.10 10.03 -5.13
C SER A 28 -0.97 9.50 -6.06
N SER A 29 -1.57 10.37 -6.87
CA SER A 29 -1.91 10.02 -8.22
C SER A 29 -0.60 9.55 -8.85
N GLY A 30 -0.17 8.35 -8.47
CA GLY A 30 0.69 7.52 -9.25
C GLY A 30 -0.17 7.26 -10.45
N GLY A 31 -0.02 8.14 -11.44
CA GLY A 31 -0.64 8.01 -12.74
C GLY A 31 -0.57 6.55 -13.09
N GLY A 32 -1.73 5.98 -13.46
CA GLY A 32 -1.87 4.59 -13.85
C GLY A 32 -0.62 4.19 -14.61
N GLY A 33 0.20 3.38 -13.93
CA GLY A 33 1.58 3.16 -14.31
C GLY A 33 1.58 2.83 -15.79
N THR A 34 2.31 3.64 -16.55
CA THR A 34 2.71 3.31 -17.92
C THR A 34 3.08 1.83 -17.91
N THR A 35 2.33 1.05 -18.69
CA THR A 35 2.60 -0.36 -18.94
C THR A 35 3.97 -0.42 -19.58
N SER A 36 4.99 -0.46 -18.73
CA SER A 36 6.37 -0.66 -19.13
C SER A 36 6.39 -2.05 -19.72
N SER A 37 6.43 -2.12 -21.06
CA SER A 37 6.64 -3.35 -21.79
C SER A 37 7.81 -4.10 -21.14
N PRO A 38 7.70 -5.40 -20.83
CA PRO A 38 8.73 -6.09 -20.08
C PRO A 38 10.01 -6.07 -20.91
N SER A 39 11.00 -5.29 -20.45
CA SER A 39 12.39 -5.53 -20.81
C SER A 39 12.69 -6.99 -20.49
N SER A 40 13.34 -7.69 -21.42
CA SER A 40 13.76 -9.10 -21.35
C SER A 40 14.82 -9.37 -20.25
N GLY A 41 14.75 -8.64 -19.13
CA GLY A 41 15.55 -8.84 -17.94
C GLY A 41 15.00 -9.96 -17.06
N ALA A 42 15.87 -10.50 -16.20
CA ALA A 42 15.58 -11.62 -15.32
C ALA A 42 14.19 -11.50 -14.65
N LYS A 43 13.43 -12.60 -14.70
CA LYS A 43 12.14 -12.74 -14.03
C LYS A 43 12.28 -12.36 -12.55
N ALA A 44 11.48 -11.42 -12.08
CA ALA A 44 11.46 -11.04 -10.67
C ALA A 44 11.14 -12.27 -9.80
N LYS A 45 11.81 -12.40 -8.65
CA LYS A 45 11.47 -13.40 -7.64
C LYS A 45 10.46 -12.80 -6.68
N VAL A 46 9.26 -13.37 -6.61
CA VAL A 46 8.17 -12.84 -5.79
C VAL A 46 7.68 -13.95 -4.87
N ALA A 47 7.70 -13.71 -3.56
CA ALA A 47 7.21 -14.64 -2.56
C ALA A 47 6.04 -14.04 -1.78
N LEU A 48 5.02 -14.84 -1.53
CA LEU A 48 3.93 -14.53 -0.60
C LEU A 48 4.20 -15.27 0.72
N VAL A 49 4.24 -14.54 1.83
CA VAL A 49 4.29 -15.12 3.18
C VAL A 49 2.96 -14.78 3.84
N THR A 50 2.18 -15.79 4.21
CA THR A 50 0.89 -15.56 4.88
C THR A 50 1.08 -15.21 6.34
N ASP A 51 0.10 -14.54 6.93
CA ASP A 51 -0.01 -14.47 8.39
C ASP A 51 -0.42 -15.85 8.96
N ILE A 52 -0.57 -15.93 10.29
CA ILE A 52 -1.07 -17.09 11.01
C ILE A 52 -2.44 -17.52 10.43
N GLY A 53 -2.67 -18.84 10.33
CA GLY A 53 -3.92 -19.41 9.83
C GLY A 53 -3.89 -19.86 8.37
N GLY A 54 -2.78 -19.60 7.66
CA GLY A 54 -2.51 -20.14 6.33
C GLY A 54 -3.46 -19.63 5.22
N LEU A 55 -3.39 -20.27 4.03
CA LEU A 55 -4.08 -19.80 2.82
C LEU A 55 -5.61 -19.99 2.82
N ASN A 56 -6.13 -20.88 3.66
CA ASN A 56 -7.54 -21.27 3.68
C ASN A 56 -8.32 -20.59 4.82
N ASP A 57 -7.88 -19.40 5.23
CA ASP A 57 -8.44 -18.64 6.34
C ASP A 57 -9.83 -18.01 6.04
N ARG A 58 -10.34 -18.13 4.81
CA ARG A 58 -11.58 -17.50 4.33
C ARG A 58 -11.63 -15.98 4.56
N SER A 59 -10.45 -15.37 4.64
CA SER A 59 -10.27 -13.99 5.02
C SER A 59 -9.08 -13.42 4.24
N PHE A 60 -8.22 -12.67 4.91
CA PHE A 60 -7.14 -11.90 4.34
C PHE A 60 -6.14 -12.75 3.53
N ASN A 61 -5.69 -13.89 4.03
CA ASN A 61 -4.67 -14.69 3.35
C ASN A 61 -5.20 -15.28 2.03
N GLN A 62 -6.46 -15.71 2.01
CA GLN A 62 -7.11 -16.16 0.78
C GLN A 62 -7.22 -15.03 -0.25
N LEU A 63 -7.59 -13.81 0.17
CA LEU A 63 -7.67 -12.65 -0.71
C LEU A 63 -6.28 -12.25 -1.25
N ALA A 64 -5.26 -12.25 -0.39
CA ALA A 64 -3.88 -11.97 -0.78
C ALA A 64 -3.36 -12.98 -1.81
N TYR A 65 -3.68 -14.27 -1.66
CA TYR A 65 -3.32 -15.31 -2.62
C TYR A 65 -4.02 -15.17 -3.98
N GLY A 66 -5.27 -14.71 -3.97
CA GLY A 66 -6.00 -14.37 -5.19
C GLY A 66 -5.30 -13.28 -6.00
N GLY A 67 -4.91 -12.18 -5.34
CA GLY A 67 -4.15 -11.09 -5.94
C GLY A 67 -2.76 -11.54 -6.42
N TYR A 68 -2.07 -12.36 -5.62
CA TYR A 68 -0.78 -12.95 -5.99
C TYR A 68 -0.86 -13.79 -7.27
N THR A 69 -1.90 -14.61 -7.40
CA THR A 69 -2.13 -15.45 -8.58
C THR A 69 -2.44 -14.62 -9.83
N GLN A 70 -3.20 -13.53 -9.69
CA GLN A 70 -3.41 -12.58 -10.80
C GLN A 70 -2.10 -11.93 -11.24
N ALA A 71 -1.28 -11.46 -10.28
CA ALA A 71 0.01 -10.87 -10.58
C ALA A 71 0.96 -11.88 -11.26
N GLN A 72 0.95 -13.16 -10.83
CA GLN A 72 1.72 -14.22 -11.48
C GLN A 72 1.34 -14.36 -12.96
N LYS A 73 0.04 -14.35 -13.28
CA LYS A 73 -0.44 -14.44 -14.67
C LYS A 73 -0.05 -13.22 -15.49
N GLN A 74 -0.09 -12.02 -14.89
CA GLN A 74 0.19 -10.76 -15.56
C GLN A 74 1.69 -10.54 -15.82
N TYR A 75 2.54 -10.86 -14.85
CA TYR A 75 3.97 -10.54 -14.87
C TYR A 75 4.87 -11.76 -15.06
N GLY A 76 4.32 -12.98 -14.94
CA GLY A 76 4.98 -14.23 -15.30
C GLY A 76 6.17 -14.61 -14.41
N PHE A 77 6.21 -14.19 -13.14
CA PHE A 77 7.26 -14.55 -12.18
C PHE A 77 7.13 -15.99 -11.65
N THR A 78 8.20 -16.53 -11.07
CA THR A 78 8.19 -17.85 -10.43
C THR A 78 7.44 -17.80 -9.10
N PRO A 79 6.41 -18.63 -8.89
CA PRO A 79 5.63 -18.60 -7.67
C PRO A 79 6.40 -19.20 -6.48
N LYS A 80 6.27 -18.57 -5.30
CA LYS A 80 6.75 -19.07 -4.01
C LYS A 80 5.80 -18.61 -2.92
N VAL A 81 5.18 -19.54 -2.21
CA VAL A 81 4.26 -19.24 -1.11
C VAL A 81 4.71 -19.96 0.15
N ILE A 82 4.79 -19.23 1.25
CA ILE A 82 5.13 -19.72 2.59
C ILE A 82 3.90 -19.49 3.47
N GLN A 83 3.44 -20.54 4.14
CA GLN A 83 2.29 -20.45 5.03
C GLN A 83 2.74 -20.51 6.47
N THR A 84 2.45 -19.45 7.22
CA THR A 84 2.74 -19.39 8.66
C THR A 84 1.59 -20.06 9.42
N GLN A 85 1.85 -21.17 10.11
CA GLN A 85 0.81 -21.88 10.87
C GLN A 85 0.71 -21.40 12.32
N SER A 86 1.81 -20.89 12.88
CA SER A 86 1.88 -20.41 14.26
C SER A 86 2.83 -19.22 14.37
N GLN A 87 2.74 -18.46 15.46
CA GLN A 87 3.58 -17.28 15.67
C GLN A 87 5.09 -17.57 15.76
N ASN A 88 5.45 -18.84 15.97
CA ASN A 88 6.84 -19.30 16.12
C ASN A 88 7.35 -20.07 14.88
N ASP A 89 6.60 -20.02 13.78
CA ASP A 89 6.92 -20.67 12.49
C ASP A 89 7.69 -19.71 11.58
#